data_AF-A0A7W1ZAW7-F1
#
_entry.id   AF-A0A7W1ZAW7-F1
#
_cell.length_a   1.000
_cell.length_b   1.000
_cell.length_c   1.000
_cell.angle_alpha   90.00
_cell.angle_beta   90.00
_cell.angle_gamma   90.00
#
_symmetry.space_group_name_H-M   'P 1'
#
loop_
_entity.id
_entity.type
_entity.pdbx_description
1 polymer ?
#
loop_
_entity_poly.entity_id
_entity_poly.type
_entity_poly.pdbx_seq_one_letter_code
_entity_poly.pdbx_strand_id
1 'polypeptide(L)'
;MRCLPRSLVAAALLAVAGCSPDVRSSPDPTDASPTGSGDSGAETPGNTSSPVTTAGTTPGTTTPATTPEQGERARAETAVADALTALGRQPAVTYSSRLSGFAPQPKKKRSQNKEQNNEERPTVDLGRVGVIATKSGLVHGGGTVRAEPLEMLTIDSKLYLRMGAGHWQRLGVDVDTARTFAGRWTVTSPDDVGFDPRRGLRPATLAERLAVPDDRELSYRTVRNAEGEQMYRVDVKRGTIDVSVRRPHRVTRTTVPLWDELTTGGASGNLNFGKTGGTLLSEPTPLEIRYTREVLLGQRSGLSTSLLLAPSLRIRVPNVATLSCTQLGRCTITARITNRVKKEFVPATSVQVLLRGFLNGGPLGVKRCTGDGLMVVNSATRVRCSVEFVVPAEGRRYDITGRVLASGFARWDPNPRSISRQIGRHATETLQALADQ
;
A
#
# COMPACT_ATOMS: atom_id res chain seq x y z
N MET A 1 -5.83 -13.36 62.90
CA MET A 1 -5.03 -12.17 63.30
C MET A 1 -4.20 -11.78 62.08
N ARG A 2 -4.60 -10.78 61.26
CA ARG A 2 -4.11 -9.37 61.25
C ARG A 2 -2.57 -9.30 61.36
N CYS A 3 -1.79 -8.78 60.41
CA CYS A 3 -1.87 -7.50 59.68
C CYS A 3 -1.08 -7.52 58.33
N LEU A 4 -1.56 -6.78 57.33
CA LEU A 4 -0.77 -6.02 56.32
C LEU A 4 -0.28 -4.70 56.99
N PRO A 5 0.73 -3.91 56.51
CA PRO A 5 0.80 -3.38 55.12
C PRO A 5 2.17 -2.87 54.57
N ARG A 6 2.09 -2.22 53.39
CA ARG A 6 2.91 -1.12 52.80
C ARG A 6 4.03 -1.41 51.77
N SER A 7 3.68 -1.15 50.52
CA SER A 7 4.27 -0.24 49.51
C SER A 7 5.70 0.30 49.68
N LEU A 8 6.55 0.17 48.64
CA LEU A 8 7.24 1.26 47.89
C LEU A 8 8.27 0.73 46.86
N VAL A 9 8.13 1.24 45.62
CA VAL A 9 9.13 1.65 44.61
C VAL A 9 10.58 1.10 44.69
N ALA A 10 11.05 0.48 43.60
CA ALA A 10 12.37 0.75 42.99
C ALA A 10 12.52 0.06 41.61
N ALA A 11 13.12 0.80 40.68
CA ALA A 11 13.57 0.33 39.37
C ALA A 11 14.85 -0.52 39.49
N ALA A 12 15.01 -1.51 38.62
CA ALA A 12 16.33 -2.01 38.24
C ALA A 12 16.26 -2.77 36.90
N LEU A 13 17.02 -2.29 35.92
CA LEU A 13 17.58 -3.10 34.85
C LEU A 13 18.34 -4.29 35.45
N LEU A 14 18.20 -5.48 34.87
CA LEU A 14 19.30 -6.42 34.75
C LEU A 14 18.99 -7.53 33.72
N ALA A 15 19.95 -7.65 32.81
CA ALA A 15 20.32 -8.77 31.95
C ALA A 15 19.56 -10.09 32.13
N VAL A 16 19.03 -10.60 31.00
CA VAL A 16 18.86 -12.04 30.79
C VAL A 16 19.91 -12.48 29.79
N ALA A 17 20.99 -13.02 30.33
CA ALA A 17 21.91 -13.91 29.64
C ALA A 17 21.32 -15.33 29.62
N GLY A 18 21.67 -16.10 28.59
CA GLY A 18 21.65 -17.56 28.63
C GLY A 18 20.47 -18.21 27.90
N CYS A 19 20.72 -18.71 26.69
CA CYS A 19 20.84 -20.15 26.41
C CYS A 19 20.98 -20.38 24.90
N SER A 20 22.23 -20.62 24.46
CA SER A 20 22.54 -21.31 23.21
C SER A 20 22.20 -22.80 23.34
N PRO A 21 21.63 -23.44 22.32
CA PRO A 21 21.81 -24.87 22.12
C PRO A 21 22.87 -25.14 21.05
N ASP A 22 23.78 -26.03 21.41
CA ASP A 22 24.78 -26.69 20.59
C ASP A 22 24.22 -27.15 19.23
N VAL A 23 24.86 -26.72 18.14
CA VAL A 23 24.72 -27.34 16.83
C VAL A 23 25.96 -28.20 16.58
N ARG A 24 25.76 -29.51 16.70
CA ARG A 24 26.75 -30.53 16.36
C ARG A 24 27.05 -30.54 14.87
N SER A 25 28.32 -30.81 14.61
CA SER A 25 29.04 -30.98 13.37
C SER A 25 28.47 -32.02 12.40
N SER A 26 28.58 -31.68 11.10
CA SER A 26 28.83 -32.46 9.87
C SER A 26 29.02 -33.99 9.97
N PRO A 27 28.63 -34.73 8.89
CA PRO A 27 29.53 -34.89 7.75
C PRO A 27 28.87 -34.77 6.35
N ASP A 28 29.59 -34.09 5.45
CA ASP A 28 29.63 -34.32 3.99
C ASP A 28 30.53 -35.55 3.70
N PRO A 29 30.71 -36.04 2.44
CA PRO A 29 30.04 -35.70 1.17
C PRO A 29 29.59 -36.97 0.40
N THR A 30 28.91 -36.81 -0.75
CA THR A 30 28.97 -37.83 -1.81
C THR A 30 28.96 -37.18 -3.19
N ASP A 31 29.98 -37.58 -3.94
CA ASP A 31 30.29 -37.26 -5.32
C ASP A 31 29.15 -37.55 -6.31
N ALA A 32 29.02 -36.66 -7.31
CA ALA A 32 28.63 -37.05 -8.65
C ALA A 32 29.04 -35.95 -9.67
N SER A 33 30.19 -36.16 -10.31
CA SER A 33 30.47 -35.64 -11.66
C SER A 33 29.67 -36.42 -12.70
N PRO A 34 29.32 -35.80 -13.84
CA PRO A 34 29.98 -36.17 -15.09
C PRO A 34 30.35 -34.94 -15.93
N THR A 35 31.59 -34.79 -16.39
CA THR A 35 32.10 -35.26 -17.70
C THR A 35 31.14 -35.04 -18.87
N GLY A 36 31.52 -34.12 -19.75
CA GLY A 36 30.83 -33.80 -21.00
C GLY A 36 31.68 -32.89 -21.87
N SER A 37 32.84 -33.41 -22.30
CA SER A 37 33.72 -32.89 -23.33
C SER A 37 33.19 -33.23 -24.73
N GLY A 38 33.30 -32.26 -25.64
CA GLY A 38 33.03 -32.34 -27.09
C GLY A 38 33.03 -30.90 -27.60
N ASP A 39 34.13 -30.33 -28.06
CA ASP A 39 35.09 -30.71 -29.09
C ASP A 39 34.51 -30.70 -30.52
N SER A 40 35.25 -29.98 -31.37
CA SER A 40 35.28 -30.03 -32.83
C SER A 40 34.20 -29.33 -33.67
N GLY A 41 34.65 -28.29 -34.41
CA GLY A 41 34.50 -28.28 -35.87
C GLY A 41 33.65 -27.15 -36.47
N ALA A 42 34.31 -26.12 -37.02
CA ALA A 42 34.30 -25.82 -38.46
C ALA A 42 34.87 -24.42 -38.71
N GLU A 43 36.13 -24.38 -39.15
CA GLU A 43 36.67 -23.31 -39.97
C GLU A 43 35.82 -23.16 -41.25
N THR A 44 35.55 -21.92 -41.66
CA THR A 44 35.17 -21.62 -43.03
C THR A 44 36.07 -20.48 -43.54
N PRO A 45 36.73 -20.65 -44.70
CA PRO A 45 37.69 -19.70 -45.22
C PRO A 45 37.02 -18.60 -46.04
N GLY A 46 37.68 -17.44 -46.06
CA GLY A 46 37.89 -16.63 -47.27
C GLY A 46 36.66 -16.08 -48.00
N ASN A 47 36.43 -14.77 -47.86
CA ASN A 47 36.15 -13.95 -49.04
C ASN A 47 36.67 -12.52 -48.83
N THR A 48 37.90 -12.33 -49.31
CA THR A 48 38.48 -11.04 -49.68
C THR A 48 37.77 -10.55 -50.94
N SER A 49 36.93 -9.53 -50.81
CA SER A 49 36.44 -8.74 -51.94
C SER A 49 36.73 -7.28 -51.66
N SER A 50 37.76 -6.78 -52.35
CA SER A 50 38.13 -5.38 -52.41
C SER A 50 36.95 -4.51 -52.82
N PRO A 51 36.63 -3.43 -52.12
CA PRO A 51 35.77 -2.40 -52.68
C PRO A 51 36.58 -1.57 -53.67
N VAL A 52 36.08 -1.52 -54.90
CA VAL A 52 36.50 -0.59 -55.95
C VAL A 52 36.30 0.83 -55.44
N THR A 53 37.41 1.55 -55.28
CA THR A 53 37.44 2.99 -55.00
C THR A 53 36.93 3.73 -56.22
N THR A 54 35.61 3.97 -56.28
CA THR A 54 35.03 4.87 -57.27
C THR A 54 35.10 6.27 -56.67
N ALA A 55 36.05 7.07 -57.15
CA ALA A 55 36.17 8.50 -56.83
C ALA A 55 34.96 9.25 -57.43
N GLY A 56 33.84 9.20 -56.72
CA GLY A 56 32.67 10.03 -57.00
C GLY A 56 32.87 11.40 -56.36
N THR A 57 32.99 12.42 -57.18
CA THR A 57 32.96 13.84 -56.81
C THR A 57 31.68 14.14 -56.03
N THR A 58 31.78 14.21 -54.71
CA THR A 58 30.66 14.60 -53.84
C THR A 58 30.39 16.10 -54.02
N PRO A 59 29.16 16.51 -54.39
CA PRO A 59 28.79 17.92 -54.32
C PRO A 59 28.90 18.37 -52.86
N GLY A 60 29.57 19.50 -52.63
CA GLY A 60 29.77 20.06 -51.29
C GLY A 60 28.43 20.39 -50.64
N THR A 61 27.90 19.45 -49.86
CA THR A 61 26.73 19.66 -49.01
C THR A 61 27.16 20.59 -47.89
N THR A 62 26.88 21.88 -48.04
CA THR A 62 27.00 22.88 -46.98
C THR A 62 26.01 22.51 -45.88
N THR A 63 26.50 21.87 -44.81
CA THR A 63 25.69 21.63 -43.61
C THR A 63 25.25 22.99 -43.07
N PRO A 64 23.95 23.29 -43.00
CA PRO A 64 23.48 24.56 -42.46
C PRO A 64 23.96 24.69 -41.01
N ALA A 65 24.49 25.87 -40.65
CA ALA A 65 24.94 26.15 -39.31
C ALA A 65 23.75 26.03 -38.34
N THR A 66 23.79 25.04 -37.46
CA THR A 66 22.80 24.87 -36.39
C THR A 66 22.89 26.05 -35.44
N THR A 67 21.76 26.71 -35.18
CA THR A 67 21.71 27.79 -34.20
C THR A 67 22.00 27.25 -32.79
N PRO A 68 22.59 28.03 -31.87
CA PRO A 68 22.83 27.60 -30.49
C PRO A 68 21.58 27.03 -29.80
N GLU A 69 20.41 27.59 -30.10
CA GLU A 69 19.11 27.15 -29.58
C GLU A 69 18.72 25.74 -30.07
N GLN A 70 18.91 25.45 -31.36
CA GLN A 70 18.72 24.10 -31.90
C GLN A 70 19.69 23.10 -31.25
N GLY A 71 20.93 23.52 -30.99
CA GLY A 71 21.92 22.71 -30.30
C GLY A 71 21.58 22.41 -28.84
N GLU A 72 21.01 23.37 -28.10
CA GLU A 72 20.55 23.16 -26.72
C GLU A 72 19.31 22.27 -26.68
N ARG A 73 18.38 22.47 -27.61
CA ARG A 73 17.18 21.65 -27.71
C ARG A 73 17.50 20.19 -28.01
N ALA A 74 18.38 19.91 -28.97
CA ALA A 74 18.79 18.54 -29.28
C ALA A 74 19.42 17.83 -28.05
N ARG A 75 20.13 18.58 -27.20
CA ARG A 75 20.65 18.05 -25.92
C ARG A 75 19.55 17.76 -24.92
N ALA A 76 18.56 18.66 -24.79
CA ALA A 76 17.40 18.43 -23.93
C ALA A 76 16.58 17.20 -24.38
N GLU A 77 16.32 17.06 -25.69
CA GLU A 77 15.64 15.90 -26.28
C GLU A 77 16.39 14.60 -25.99
N THR A 78 17.72 14.59 -26.20
CA THR A 78 18.57 13.43 -25.88
C THR A 78 18.53 13.11 -24.38
N ALA A 79 18.67 14.12 -23.51
CA ALA A 79 18.66 13.94 -22.07
C ALA A 79 17.33 13.36 -21.57
N VAL A 80 16.20 13.82 -22.12
CA VAL A 80 14.86 13.31 -21.79
C VAL A 80 14.71 11.87 -22.25
N ALA A 81 15.08 11.56 -23.49
CA ALA A 81 15.01 10.20 -24.03
C ALA A 81 15.87 9.22 -23.22
N ASP A 82 17.11 9.61 -22.90
CA ASP A 82 18.02 8.82 -22.06
C ASP A 82 17.46 8.62 -20.65
N ALA A 83 16.94 9.68 -20.02
CA ALA A 83 16.40 9.61 -18.66
C ALA A 83 15.14 8.74 -18.56
N LEU A 84 14.22 8.83 -19.52
CA LEU A 84 13.02 7.99 -19.56
C LEU A 84 13.37 6.52 -19.86
N THR A 85 14.32 6.29 -20.77
CA THR A 85 14.83 4.94 -21.05
C THR A 85 15.50 4.33 -19.81
N ALA A 86 16.32 5.11 -19.11
CA ALA A 86 16.97 4.69 -17.86
C ALA A 86 15.93 4.39 -16.78
N LEU A 87 14.96 5.28 -16.58
CA LEU A 87 13.84 5.09 -15.64
C LEU A 87 13.08 3.79 -15.94
N GLY A 88 12.76 3.52 -17.21
CA GLY A 88 12.04 2.30 -17.58
C GLY A 88 12.79 1.00 -17.29
N ARG A 89 14.14 1.06 -17.25
CA ARG A 89 15.02 -0.08 -16.99
C ARG A 89 15.41 -0.23 -15.52
N GLN A 90 15.14 0.75 -14.66
CA GLN A 90 15.51 0.70 -13.25
C GLN A 90 14.87 -0.51 -12.55
N PRO A 91 15.62 -1.22 -11.68
CA PRO A 91 15.08 -2.34 -10.93
C PRO A 91 14.10 -1.90 -9.86
N ALA A 92 14.23 -0.68 -9.36
CA ALA A 92 13.32 -0.04 -8.42
C ALA A 92 13.44 1.50 -8.46
N VAL A 93 12.38 2.17 -8.02
CA VAL A 93 12.28 3.63 -7.92
C VAL A 93 11.69 3.99 -6.55
N THR A 94 12.27 4.98 -5.89
CA THR A 94 11.70 5.63 -4.70
C THR A 94 10.89 6.85 -5.13
N TYR A 95 9.69 6.97 -4.58
CA TYR A 95 8.73 8.03 -4.81
C TYR A 95 8.52 8.80 -3.52
N SER A 96 8.50 10.13 -3.58
CA SER A 96 8.12 10.96 -2.44
C SER A 96 7.22 12.10 -2.91
N SER A 97 5.96 12.09 -2.47
CA SER A 97 4.94 13.07 -2.85
C SER A 97 4.51 13.88 -1.63
N ARG A 98 4.37 15.20 -1.80
CA ARG A 98 3.60 16.04 -0.88
C ARG A 98 2.18 16.17 -1.40
N LEU A 99 1.22 15.86 -0.53
CA LEU A 99 -0.20 15.93 -0.83
C LEU A 99 -0.71 17.29 -0.38
N SER A 100 -1.31 18.07 -1.28
CA SER A 100 -1.97 19.32 -0.90
C SER A 100 -3.40 19.36 -1.39
N GLY A 101 -4.23 20.06 -0.64
CA GLY A 101 -5.64 20.23 -0.91
C GLY A 101 -6.06 21.66 -0.66
N PHE A 102 -7.15 22.08 -1.31
CA PHE A 102 -7.79 23.33 -0.96
C PHE A 102 -8.57 23.14 0.35
N ALA A 103 -8.44 24.10 1.27
CA ALA A 103 -9.33 24.15 2.42
C ALA A 103 -10.80 24.19 1.93
N PRO A 104 -11.73 23.45 2.57
CA PRO A 104 -13.15 23.59 2.27
C PRO A 104 -13.51 25.07 2.47
N GLN A 105 -14.10 25.69 1.44
CA GLN A 105 -14.54 27.08 1.52
C GLN A 105 -15.48 27.21 2.73
N PRO A 106 -15.19 28.10 3.69
CA PRO A 106 -16.20 28.43 4.69
C PRO A 106 -17.42 28.88 3.91
N LYS A 107 -18.61 28.33 4.23
CA LYS A 107 -19.86 28.73 3.58
C LYS A 107 -20.05 30.23 3.84
N LYS A 108 -19.53 31.10 2.96
CA LYS A 108 -19.65 32.55 3.09
C LYS A 108 -21.15 32.83 3.06
N LYS A 109 -21.70 33.31 4.19
CA LYS A 109 -23.05 33.89 4.20
C LYS A 109 -23.05 34.96 3.12
N ARG A 110 -24.00 34.85 2.19
CA ARG A 110 -24.16 35.62 0.96
C ARG A 110 -24.27 37.12 1.28
N SER A 111 -23.14 37.77 1.56
CA SER A 111 -23.04 39.22 1.65
C SER A 111 -22.62 39.72 0.27
N GLN A 112 -23.53 40.45 -0.37
CA GLN A 112 -23.37 41.05 -1.67
C GLN A 112 -22.41 42.23 -1.59
N ASN A 113 -21.11 41.99 -1.51
CA ASN A 113 -20.13 43.00 -1.91
C ASN A 113 -19.14 42.38 -2.89
N LYS A 114 -19.29 42.83 -4.13
CA LYS A 114 -18.63 42.37 -5.34
C LYS A 114 -17.32 43.15 -5.48
N GLU A 115 -16.36 42.87 -4.61
CA GLU A 115 -15.02 43.43 -4.73
C GLU A 115 -14.03 42.27 -4.91
N GLN A 116 -13.58 42.13 -6.17
CA GLN A 116 -12.74 41.07 -6.69
C GLN A 116 -11.30 41.23 -6.16
N ASN A 117 -11.02 40.72 -4.97
CA ASN A 117 -9.65 40.50 -4.54
C ASN A 117 -9.26 39.03 -4.75
N ASN A 118 -8.12 38.82 -5.43
CA ASN A 118 -7.42 37.55 -5.60
C ASN A 118 -6.93 37.03 -4.23
N GLU A 119 -7.85 36.65 -3.34
CA GLU A 119 -7.50 35.92 -2.12
C GLU A 119 -6.96 34.54 -2.53
N GLU A 120 -5.63 34.39 -2.47
CA GLU A 120 -4.97 33.09 -2.52
C GLU A 120 -5.65 32.15 -1.53
N ARG A 121 -6.26 31.08 -2.05
CA ARG A 121 -6.95 30.11 -1.19
C ARG A 121 -5.91 29.41 -0.33
N PRO A 122 -6.04 29.40 1.01
CA PRO A 122 -5.10 28.68 1.85
C PRO A 122 -5.10 27.19 1.47
N THR A 123 -3.92 26.67 1.14
CA THR A 123 -3.70 25.24 0.90
C THR A 123 -3.51 24.53 2.23
N VAL A 124 -4.19 23.40 2.42
CA VAL A 124 -4.02 22.52 3.58
C VAL A 124 -3.03 21.42 3.21
N ASP A 125 -2.04 21.18 4.07
CA ASP A 125 -1.17 20.01 3.98
C ASP A 125 -2.03 18.76 4.22
N LEU A 126 -2.22 17.97 3.16
CA LEU A 126 -2.94 16.70 3.25
C LEU A 126 -2.01 15.55 3.63
N GLY A 127 -0.71 15.78 3.75
CA GLY A 127 0.28 14.81 4.21
C GLY A 127 1.36 14.51 3.18
N ARG A 128 2.08 13.41 3.41
CA ARG A 128 3.21 12.98 2.58
C ARG A 128 3.12 11.49 2.33
N VAL A 129 3.50 11.04 1.15
CA VAL A 129 3.56 9.60 0.82
C VAL A 129 4.92 9.31 0.22
N GLY A 130 5.63 8.35 0.82
CA GLY A 130 6.90 7.84 0.36
C GLY A 130 6.81 6.34 0.12
N VAL A 131 7.13 5.87 -1.09
CA VAL A 131 7.10 4.44 -1.42
C VAL A 131 8.29 4.03 -2.29
N ILE A 132 8.72 2.79 -2.16
CA ILE A 132 9.64 2.13 -3.10
C ILE A 132 8.82 1.19 -3.95
N ALA A 133 8.94 1.28 -5.27
CA ALA A 133 8.33 0.34 -6.21
C ALA A 133 9.39 -0.35 -7.07
N THR A 134 9.29 -1.67 -7.18
CA THR A 134 10.22 -2.48 -7.98
C THR A 134 9.69 -2.73 -9.38
N LYS A 135 10.57 -3.15 -10.31
CA LYS A 135 10.20 -3.59 -11.67
C LYS A 135 9.17 -4.72 -11.70
N SER A 136 9.14 -5.56 -10.66
CA SER A 136 8.20 -6.67 -10.49
C SER A 136 6.84 -6.24 -9.92
N GLY A 137 6.68 -4.96 -9.54
CA GLY A 137 5.45 -4.41 -8.99
C GLY A 137 5.27 -4.67 -7.49
N LEU A 138 6.33 -5.06 -6.77
CA LEU A 138 6.34 -4.93 -5.31
C LEU A 138 6.37 -3.44 -4.99
N VAL A 139 5.48 -3.01 -4.11
CA VAL A 139 5.43 -1.63 -3.63
C VAL A 139 5.41 -1.67 -2.12
N HIS A 140 6.26 -0.90 -1.46
CA HIS A 140 6.25 -0.75 -0.01
C HIS A 140 6.52 0.68 0.40
N GLY A 141 5.77 1.17 1.38
CA GLY A 141 6.03 2.44 2.02
C GLY A 141 4.77 2.96 2.68
N GLY A 142 4.68 4.27 2.82
CA GLY A 142 3.58 4.89 3.55
C GLY A 142 3.78 6.37 3.76
N GLY A 143 3.13 6.89 4.79
CA GLY A 143 3.21 8.28 5.20
C GLY A 143 1.89 8.70 5.84
N THR A 144 1.38 9.87 5.47
CA THR A 144 0.14 10.40 6.01
C THR A 144 -0.81 10.87 4.91
N VAL A 145 -2.09 10.60 5.11
CA VAL A 145 -3.18 11.11 4.27
C VAL A 145 -4.23 11.72 5.20
N ARG A 146 -4.44 13.03 5.08
CA ARG A 146 -5.30 13.85 5.96
C ARG A 146 -4.92 13.70 7.44
N ALA A 147 -3.62 13.77 7.72
CA ALA A 147 -3.03 13.57 9.06
C ALA A 147 -3.26 12.17 9.68
N GLU A 148 -3.83 11.20 8.94
CA GLU A 148 -3.90 9.81 9.36
C GLU A 148 -2.72 9.02 8.78
N PRO A 149 -2.09 8.11 9.55
CA PRO A 149 -1.03 7.26 9.02
C PRO A 149 -1.58 6.31 7.95
N LEU A 150 -0.79 6.12 6.89
CA LEU A 150 -0.99 5.18 5.81
C LEU A 150 0.27 4.33 5.68
N GLU A 151 0.13 3.03 5.67
CA GLU A 151 1.15 2.12 5.14
C GLU A 151 0.54 1.24 4.07
N MET A 152 1.34 0.94 3.06
CA MET A 152 0.94 0.21 1.89
C MET A 152 2.02 -0.82 1.54
N LEU A 153 1.55 -2.02 1.24
CA LEU A 153 2.37 -3.09 0.71
C LEU A 153 1.64 -3.73 -0.44
N THR A 154 2.35 -3.98 -1.54
CA THR A 154 1.87 -4.90 -2.55
C THR A 154 2.77 -6.10 -2.71
N ILE A 155 2.17 -7.27 -2.59
CA ILE A 155 2.82 -8.56 -2.77
C ILE A 155 1.83 -9.57 -3.36
N ASP A 156 2.30 -10.46 -4.22
CA ASP A 156 1.53 -11.58 -4.80
C ASP A 156 0.32 -11.25 -5.69
N SER A 157 0.05 -10.00 -6.07
CA SER A 157 -1.36 -9.74 -6.45
C SER A 157 -2.01 -8.57 -5.79
N LYS A 158 -1.69 -8.45 -4.50
CA LYS A 158 -2.65 -8.05 -3.47
C LYS A 158 -2.17 -6.78 -2.81
N LEU A 159 -3.09 -5.83 -2.71
CA LEU A 159 -2.86 -4.57 -2.01
C LEU A 159 -3.20 -4.76 -0.53
N TYR A 160 -2.20 -4.60 0.32
CA TYR A 160 -2.32 -4.54 1.77
C TYR A 160 -2.22 -3.08 2.19
N LEU A 161 -3.20 -2.61 2.95
CA LEU A 161 -3.22 -1.26 3.52
C LEU A 161 -3.31 -1.35 5.03
N ARG A 162 -2.63 -0.43 5.72
CA ARG A 162 -2.76 -0.21 7.16
C ARG A 162 -3.02 1.27 7.38
N MET A 163 -4.23 1.59 7.84
CA MET A 163 -4.74 2.96 7.93
C MET A 163 -5.52 3.21 9.22
N GLY A 164 -5.81 4.46 9.53
CA GLY A 164 -6.69 4.87 10.63
C GLY A 164 -8.17 4.51 10.42
N ALA A 165 -8.94 4.49 11.52
CA ALA A 165 -10.39 4.22 11.47
C ALA A 165 -11.15 5.23 10.59
N GLY A 166 -10.73 6.50 10.60
CA GLY A 166 -11.37 7.57 9.82
C GLY A 166 -11.29 7.28 8.33
N HIS A 167 -10.19 6.68 7.85
CA HIS A 167 -10.05 6.25 6.47
C HIS A 167 -11.05 5.16 6.08
N TRP A 168 -11.15 4.09 6.87
CA TRP A 168 -12.09 3.01 6.60
C TRP A 168 -13.55 3.49 6.59
N GLN A 169 -13.90 4.43 7.47
CA GLN A 169 -15.24 5.02 7.47
C GLN A 169 -15.57 5.77 6.17
N ARG A 170 -14.59 6.47 5.59
CA ARG A 170 -14.77 7.15 4.29
C ARG A 170 -14.97 6.15 3.15
N LEU A 171 -14.36 4.97 3.24
CA LEU A 171 -14.61 3.83 2.35
C LEU A 171 -15.97 3.15 2.59
N GLY A 172 -16.82 3.69 3.47
CA GLY A 172 -18.17 3.18 3.75
C GLY A 172 -18.22 2.08 4.80
N VAL A 173 -17.10 1.79 5.49
CA VAL A 173 -17.09 0.85 6.62
C VAL A 173 -17.76 1.51 7.84
N ASP A 174 -18.65 0.79 8.52
CA ASP A 174 -19.29 1.33 9.72
C ASP A 174 -18.26 1.64 10.83
N VAL A 175 -18.61 2.53 11.75
CA VAL A 175 -17.69 3.06 12.78
C VAL A 175 -17.01 1.96 13.61
N ASP A 176 -17.74 0.90 13.97
CA ASP A 176 -17.22 -0.16 14.84
C ASP A 176 -16.33 -1.14 14.08
N THR A 177 -16.73 -1.49 12.86
CA THR A 177 -15.87 -2.28 11.97
C THR A 177 -14.61 -1.50 11.61
N ALA A 178 -14.72 -0.19 11.32
CA ALA A 178 -13.58 0.66 11.00
C ALA A 178 -12.55 0.74 12.14
N ARG A 179 -13.00 0.77 13.41
CA ARG A 179 -12.11 0.66 14.58
C ARG A 179 -11.38 -0.67 14.62
N THR A 180 -12.03 -1.75 14.17
CA THR A 180 -11.40 -3.07 14.10
C THR A 180 -10.31 -3.13 13.03
N PHE A 181 -10.45 -2.36 11.94
CA PHE A 181 -9.47 -2.30 10.84
C PHE A 181 -8.34 -1.31 11.13
N ALA A 182 -8.55 -0.35 12.04
CA ALA A 182 -7.59 0.69 12.36
C ALA A 182 -6.23 0.11 12.78
N GLY A 183 -5.17 0.54 12.11
CA GLY A 183 -3.81 0.10 12.41
C GLY A 183 -3.52 -1.38 12.12
N ARG A 184 -4.40 -2.07 11.39
CA ARG A 184 -4.19 -3.47 10.98
C ARG A 184 -4.01 -3.58 9.48
N TRP A 185 -3.19 -4.54 9.07
CA TRP A 185 -3.09 -4.91 7.67
C TRP A 185 -4.43 -5.42 7.16
N THR A 186 -4.92 -4.78 6.11
CA THR A 186 -6.18 -5.09 5.45
C THR A 186 -5.91 -5.29 3.98
N VAL A 187 -6.31 -6.43 3.46
CA VAL A 187 -6.30 -6.73 2.02
C VAL A 187 -7.51 -6.10 1.38
N THR A 188 -7.30 -5.46 0.24
CA THR A 188 -8.34 -4.77 -0.52
C THR A 188 -8.13 -4.98 -2.01
N SER A 189 -9.20 -4.87 -2.81
CA SER A 189 -9.03 -4.71 -4.26
C SER A 189 -8.49 -3.30 -4.55
N PRO A 190 -7.63 -3.14 -5.56
CA PRO A 190 -7.35 -1.83 -6.14
C PRO A 190 -8.62 -1.04 -6.47
N ASP A 191 -9.66 -1.71 -6.97
CA ASP A 191 -10.92 -1.06 -7.36
C ASP A 191 -11.68 -0.46 -6.15
N ASP A 192 -11.59 -1.11 -4.98
CA ASP A 192 -12.27 -0.65 -3.75
C ASP A 192 -11.67 0.67 -3.23
N VAL A 193 -10.38 0.91 -3.50
CA VAL A 193 -9.65 2.10 -3.07
C VAL A 193 -9.35 3.07 -4.21
N GLY A 194 -9.74 2.69 -5.43
CA GLY A 194 -9.50 3.43 -6.67
C GLY A 194 -8.06 3.37 -7.16
N PHE A 195 -7.18 2.47 -6.67
CA PHE A 195 -5.76 2.50 -7.02
C PHE A 195 -5.04 1.16 -7.04
N ASP A 196 -4.35 0.88 -8.14
CA ASP A 196 -3.37 -0.19 -8.25
C ASP A 196 -1.92 0.36 -8.29
N PRO A 197 -1.21 0.42 -7.15
CA PRO A 197 0.19 0.86 -7.12
C PRO A 197 1.11 -0.01 -7.97
N ARG A 198 0.76 -1.27 -8.20
CA ARG A 198 1.59 -2.21 -8.95
C ARG A 198 1.63 -1.88 -10.41
N ARG A 199 0.53 -1.38 -10.95
CA ARG A 199 0.46 -0.98 -12.36
C ARG A 199 1.00 0.44 -12.48
N GLY A 200 0.55 1.35 -11.63
CA GLY A 200 0.86 2.77 -11.76
C GLY A 200 2.30 3.18 -11.44
N LEU A 201 2.97 2.46 -10.53
CA LEU A 201 4.28 2.87 -10.00
C LEU A 201 5.44 1.98 -10.48
N ARG A 202 5.23 1.11 -11.46
CA ARG A 202 6.36 0.37 -12.04
C ARG A 202 7.23 1.32 -12.86
N PRO A 203 8.57 1.18 -12.81
CA PRO A 203 9.48 2.09 -13.52
C PRO A 203 9.18 2.20 -15.03
N ALA A 204 8.91 1.06 -15.71
CA ALA A 204 8.52 1.04 -17.11
C ALA A 204 7.19 1.77 -17.39
N THR A 205 6.13 1.46 -16.64
CA THR A 205 4.82 2.10 -16.81
C THR A 205 4.87 3.59 -16.49
N LEU A 206 5.74 3.99 -15.55
CA LEU A 206 5.99 5.38 -15.26
C LEU A 206 6.70 6.09 -16.42
N ALA A 207 7.76 5.50 -16.97
CA ALA A 207 8.47 6.06 -18.12
C ALA A 207 7.52 6.30 -19.31
N GLU A 208 6.64 5.34 -19.59
CA GLU A 208 5.58 5.47 -20.61
C GLU A 208 4.62 6.63 -20.31
N ARG A 209 4.20 6.79 -19.05
CA ARG A 209 3.29 7.87 -18.62
C ARG A 209 3.94 9.27 -18.70
N LEU A 210 5.26 9.33 -18.53
CA LEU A 210 6.04 10.55 -18.57
C LEU A 210 6.60 10.86 -19.97
N ALA A 211 6.36 10.00 -20.95
CA ALA A 211 6.81 10.19 -22.33
C ALA A 211 6.26 11.50 -22.93
N VAL A 212 7.14 12.20 -23.65
CA VAL A 212 6.77 13.35 -24.47
C VAL A 212 6.09 12.80 -25.73
N PRO A 213 4.91 13.32 -26.13
CA PRO A 213 4.27 12.90 -27.37
C PRO A 213 5.14 13.16 -28.61
N ASP A 214 5.26 12.17 -29.50
CA ASP A 214 6.09 12.26 -30.71
C ASP A 214 5.63 13.36 -31.69
N ASP A 215 4.36 13.77 -31.60
CA ASP A 215 3.74 14.79 -32.45
C ASP A 215 3.98 16.23 -31.97
N ARG A 216 4.75 16.40 -30.89
CA ARG A 216 4.98 17.71 -30.27
C ARG A 216 6.45 18.06 -30.18
N GLU A 217 6.73 19.29 -30.58
CA GLU A 217 7.99 19.95 -30.29
C GLU A 217 8.22 20.02 -28.77
N LEU A 218 9.43 19.63 -28.35
CA LEU A 218 9.82 19.60 -26.94
C LEU A 218 9.82 21.02 -26.36
N SER A 219 8.79 21.34 -25.58
CA SER A 219 8.78 22.55 -24.76
C SER A 219 9.60 22.31 -23.49
N TYR A 220 10.71 23.03 -23.35
CA TYR A 220 11.58 22.93 -22.18
C TYR A 220 12.09 24.30 -21.72
N ARG A 221 12.50 24.35 -20.44
CA ARG A 221 13.28 25.46 -19.89
C ARG A 221 14.31 24.94 -18.88
N THR A 222 15.43 25.62 -18.78
CA THR A 222 16.45 25.30 -17.79
C THR A 222 16.07 25.90 -16.43
N VAL A 223 16.03 25.07 -15.39
CA VAL A 223 15.75 25.45 -14.01
C VAL A 223 16.87 24.97 -13.10
N ARG A 224 16.95 25.50 -11.87
CA ARG A 224 17.79 24.93 -10.81
C ARG A 224 16.92 24.32 -9.72
N ASN A 225 17.31 23.14 -9.22
CA ASN A 225 16.66 22.55 -8.05
C ASN A 225 17.11 23.23 -6.74
N ALA A 226 16.63 22.74 -5.60
CA ALA A 226 16.96 23.31 -4.29
C ALA A 226 18.45 23.17 -3.95
N GLU A 227 19.11 22.17 -4.55
CA GLU A 227 20.52 21.86 -4.44
C GLU A 227 21.39 22.66 -5.43
N GLY A 228 20.78 23.47 -6.29
CA GLY A 228 21.46 24.29 -7.30
C GLY A 228 21.86 23.57 -8.59
N GLU A 229 21.52 22.29 -8.74
CA GLU A 229 21.75 21.50 -9.96
C GLU A 229 20.85 21.99 -11.09
N GLN A 230 21.41 22.12 -12.29
CA GLN A 230 20.67 22.49 -13.49
C GLN A 230 19.85 21.30 -14.01
N MET A 231 18.58 21.57 -14.31
CA MET A 231 17.60 20.60 -14.79
C MET A 231 16.90 21.16 -16.03
N TYR A 232 16.59 20.29 -16.98
CA TYR A 232 15.59 20.57 -18.00
C TYR A 232 14.20 20.32 -17.42
N ARG A 233 13.39 21.37 -17.27
CA ARG A 233 11.96 21.25 -17.00
C ARG A 233 11.22 21.16 -18.31
N VAL A 234 10.57 20.03 -18.54
CA VAL A 234 9.94 19.67 -19.81
C VAL A 234 8.44 19.52 -19.61
N ASP A 235 7.65 20.11 -20.50
CA ASP A 235 6.20 19.94 -20.49
C ASP A 235 5.84 18.58 -21.12
N VAL A 236 5.01 17.81 -20.42
CA VAL A 236 4.49 16.51 -20.86
C VAL A 236 2.96 16.55 -20.85
N LYS A 237 2.30 15.54 -21.42
CA LYS A 237 0.84 15.53 -21.65
C LYS A 237 -0.01 15.95 -20.44
N ARG A 238 0.40 15.61 -19.22
CA ARG A 238 -0.37 15.82 -17.98
C ARG A 238 0.42 16.57 -16.89
N GLY A 239 1.43 17.35 -17.25
CA GLY A 239 2.24 18.10 -16.28
C GLY A 239 3.62 18.40 -16.81
N THR A 240 4.61 18.32 -15.93
CA THR A 240 6.01 18.59 -16.25
C THR A 240 6.91 17.53 -15.61
N ILE A 241 8.07 17.28 -16.21
CA ILE A 241 9.15 16.51 -15.62
C ILE A 241 10.41 17.37 -15.50
N ASP A 242 11.21 17.15 -14.46
CA ASP A 242 12.54 17.75 -14.30
C ASP A 242 13.59 16.66 -14.55
N VAL A 243 14.45 16.87 -15.55
CA VAL A 243 15.49 15.93 -16.02
C VAL A 243 16.88 16.53 -15.81
N SER A 244 17.82 15.78 -15.23
CA SER A 244 19.17 16.29 -14.95
C SER A 244 19.94 16.60 -16.24
N VAL A 245 20.56 17.78 -16.29
CA VAL A 245 21.44 18.16 -17.41
C VAL A 245 22.73 17.33 -17.36
N ARG A 246 23.22 17.04 -16.15
CA ARG A 246 24.43 16.25 -15.95
C ARG A 246 24.15 14.76 -16.15
N ARG A 247 25.07 14.06 -16.84
CA ARG A 247 25.06 12.60 -16.96
C ARG A 247 25.45 11.92 -15.63
N PRO A 248 24.86 10.76 -15.29
CA PRO A 248 23.76 10.11 -16.02
C PRO A 248 22.45 10.90 -15.93
N HIS A 249 21.71 11.02 -17.05
CA HIS A 249 20.46 11.76 -17.12
C HIS A 249 19.36 11.03 -16.32
N ARG A 250 18.67 11.75 -15.43
CA ARG A 250 17.68 11.17 -14.51
C ARG A 250 16.45 12.07 -14.42
N VAL A 251 15.27 11.45 -14.34
CA VAL A 251 14.05 12.16 -13.94
C VAL A 251 14.06 12.28 -12.42
N THR A 252 14.10 13.49 -11.87
CA THR A 252 14.17 13.71 -10.41
C THR A 252 12.86 14.23 -9.83
N ARG A 253 12.01 14.85 -10.65
CA ARG A 253 10.71 15.35 -10.24
C ARG A 253 9.70 15.23 -11.37
N THR A 254 8.44 14.98 -11.02
CA THR A 254 7.30 15.08 -11.93
C THR A 254 6.12 15.77 -11.26
N THR A 255 5.41 16.62 -11.99
CA THR A 255 4.10 17.15 -11.58
C THR A 255 2.94 16.37 -12.20
N VAL A 256 3.23 15.37 -13.04
CA VAL A 256 2.22 14.43 -13.52
C VAL A 256 1.65 13.71 -12.31
N PRO A 257 0.32 13.74 -12.13
CA PRO A 257 -0.29 13.15 -10.97
C PRO A 257 -0.24 11.62 -11.11
N LEU A 258 0.76 11.02 -10.47
CA LEU A 258 0.92 9.56 -10.42
C LEU A 258 -0.24 8.88 -9.68
N TRP A 259 -1.05 9.70 -9.01
CA TRP A 259 -2.16 9.33 -8.14
C TRP A 259 -3.53 9.93 -8.59
N ASP A 260 -3.69 10.52 -9.78
CA ASP A 260 -5.00 11.11 -10.21
C ASP A 260 -5.86 10.20 -11.10
N GLU A 261 -5.31 9.16 -11.73
CA GLU A 261 -6.14 8.10 -12.34
C GLU A 261 -6.97 7.33 -11.29
N LEU A 262 -6.88 7.75 -10.04
CA LEU A 262 -7.43 7.10 -8.86
C LEU A 262 -8.83 7.57 -8.47
N THR A 263 -9.46 8.37 -9.34
CA THR A 263 -10.70 9.08 -9.03
C THR A 263 -11.85 8.77 -9.98
N THR A 264 -11.62 8.02 -11.07
CA THR A 264 -12.64 7.72 -12.08
C THR A 264 -13.67 6.68 -11.64
N GLY A 265 -13.44 5.96 -10.54
CA GLY A 265 -14.46 5.12 -9.90
C GLY A 265 -15.31 5.95 -8.94
N GLY A 266 -16.57 6.22 -9.27
CA GLY A 266 -17.50 7.08 -8.52
C GLY A 266 -17.91 6.62 -7.11
N ALA A 267 -17.12 5.78 -6.44
CA ALA A 267 -17.33 5.47 -5.03
C ALA A 267 -16.82 6.65 -4.17
N SER A 268 -17.66 7.15 -3.27
CA SER A 268 -17.40 8.30 -2.39
C SER A 268 -16.23 8.13 -1.39
N GLY A 269 -15.46 7.04 -1.50
CA GLY A 269 -14.43 6.63 -0.55
C GLY A 269 -12.98 6.65 -1.07
N ASN A 270 -12.72 7.04 -2.32
CA ASN A 270 -11.38 6.97 -2.91
C ASN A 270 -10.31 7.63 -2.02
N LEU A 271 -9.10 7.05 -2.04
CA LEU A 271 -7.87 7.66 -1.54
C LEU A 271 -7.59 8.93 -2.38
N ASN A 272 -8.32 10.01 -2.12
CA ASN A 272 -8.10 11.29 -2.76
C ASN A 272 -6.79 11.87 -2.21
N PHE A 273 -5.69 11.58 -2.90
CA PHE A 273 -4.37 12.12 -2.58
C PHE A 273 -4.26 13.64 -2.82
N GLY A 274 -5.32 14.27 -3.35
CA GLY A 274 -5.35 15.71 -3.64
C GLY A 274 -4.46 16.06 -4.83
N LYS A 275 -4.32 17.36 -5.12
CA LYS A 275 -3.33 17.79 -6.12
C LYS A 275 -1.96 17.62 -5.50
N THR A 276 -1.07 16.87 -6.15
CA THR A 276 0.31 16.74 -5.67
C THR A 276 1.11 17.98 -6.01
N GLY A 277 1.89 18.51 -5.07
CA GLY A 277 2.86 19.61 -5.30
C GLY A 277 4.08 19.20 -6.15
N GLY A 278 4.00 18.05 -6.84
CA GLY A 278 5.10 17.33 -7.45
C GLY A 278 5.50 16.10 -6.65
N THR A 279 5.94 15.08 -7.37
CA THR A 279 6.53 13.84 -6.86
C THR A 279 8.02 13.86 -7.16
N LEU A 280 8.83 13.63 -6.13
CA LEU A 280 10.27 13.40 -6.27
C LEU A 280 10.52 11.93 -6.59
N LEU A 281 11.50 11.68 -7.46
CA LEU A 281 11.95 10.35 -7.83
C LEU A 281 13.44 10.22 -7.57
N SER A 282 13.83 9.08 -7.01
CA SER A 282 15.23 8.72 -6.82
C SER A 282 15.43 7.21 -6.95
N GLU A 283 16.66 6.80 -7.24
CA GLU A 283 17.01 5.38 -7.14
C GLU A 283 17.15 5.00 -5.66
N PRO A 284 16.58 3.86 -5.25
CA PRO A 284 16.80 3.36 -3.90
C PRO A 284 18.23 2.84 -3.76
N THR A 285 18.85 3.17 -2.64
CA THR A 285 20.16 2.62 -2.26
C THR A 285 20.03 1.14 -1.89
N PRO A 286 21.12 0.35 -2.02
CA PRO A 286 21.13 -1.04 -1.54
C PRO A 286 20.75 -1.17 -0.05
N LEU A 287 21.12 -0.19 0.77
CA LEU A 287 20.76 -0.15 2.19
C LEU A 287 19.25 0.04 2.39
N GLU A 288 18.60 0.92 1.64
CA GLU A 288 17.14 1.12 1.68
C GLU A 288 16.38 -0.15 1.27
N ILE A 289 16.86 -0.88 0.26
CA ILE A 289 16.25 -2.15 -0.16
C ILE A 289 16.43 -3.23 0.92
N ARG A 290 17.63 -3.36 1.51
CA ARG A 290 17.87 -4.29 2.63
C ARG A 290 16.99 -3.95 3.84
N TYR A 291 16.94 -2.68 4.21
CA TYR A 291 16.08 -2.21 5.30
C TYR A 291 14.60 -2.52 5.03
N THR A 292 14.13 -2.23 3.81
CA THR A 292 12.76 -2.54 3.39
C THR A 292 12.46 -4.04 3.50
N ARG A 293 13.38 -4.90 3.08
CA ARG A 293 13.25 -6.35 3.23
C ARG A 293 13.08 -6.75 4.70
N GLU A 294 13.96 -6.28 5.58
CA GLU A 294 13.92 -6.64 7.01
C GLU A 294 12.64 -6.13 7.68
N VAL A 295 12.20 -4.91 7.37
CA VAL A 295 10.92 -4.37 7.84
C VAL A 295 9.77 -5.27 7.39
N LEU A 296 9.71 -5.63 6.10
CA LEU A 296 8.67 -6.50 5.56
C LEU A 296 8.66 -7.90 6.18
N LEU A 297 9.84 -8.49 6.41
CA LEU A 297 9.97 -9.77 7.09
C LEU A 297 9.51 -9.69 8.56
N GLY A 298 9.80 -8.57 9.24
CA GLY A 298 9.31 -8.28 10.59
C GLY A 298 7.78 -8.14 10.67
N GLN A 299 7.13 -7.66 9.60
CA GLN A 299 5.67 -7.51 9.52
C GLN A 299 4.91 -8.80 9.18
N ARG A 300 5.61 -9.93 8.99
CA ARG A 300 5.01 -11.20 8.53
C ARG A 300 3.81 -11.67 9.34
N SER A 301 3.88 -11.63 10.67
CA SER A 301 2.79 -12.06 11.55
C SER A 301 1.55 -11.16 11.42
N GLY A 302 1.76 -9.86 11.17
CA GLY A 302 0.68 -8.93 10.86
C GLY A 302 0.02 -9.26 9.53
N LEU A 303 0.82 -9.57 8.49
CA LEU A 303 0.31 -9.90 7.16
C LEU A 303 -0.46 -11.23 7.13
N SER A 304 -0.07 -12.23 7.92
CA SER A 304 -0.80 -13.50 8.02
C SER A 304 -2.14 -13.38 8.73
N THR A 305 -2.35 -12.32 9.51
CA THR A 305 -3.63 -12.07 10.21
C THR A 305 -4.41 -10.93 9.60
N SER A 306 -4.17 -10.67 8.32
CA SER A 306 -4.79 -9.55 7.60
C SER A 306 -6.30 -9.67 7.57
N LEU A 307 -6.96 -8.53 7.75
CA LEU A 307 -8.39 -8.41 7.49
C LEU A 307 -8.62 -8.35 5.99
N LEU A 308 -9.83 -8.70 5.55
CA LEU A 308 -10.25 -8.50 4.17
C LEU A 308 -11.35 -7.45 4.15
N LEU A 309 -11.13 -6.37 3.42
CA LEU A 309 -12.22 -5.47 3.04
C LEU A 309 -13.09 -6.23 2.03
N ALA A 310 -14.26 -6.69 2.48
CA ALA A 310 -15.20 -7.44 1.66
C ALA A 310 -16.53 -6.69 1.61
N PRO A 311 -16.71 -5.74 0.68
CA PRO A 311 -17.94 -4.96 0.55
C PRO A 311 -19.19 -5.84 0.35
N SER A 312 -19.01 -7.06 -0.15
CA SER A 312 -20.10 -8.01 -0.37
C SER A 312 -20.45 -8.88 0.85
N LEU A 313 -19.72 -8.77 1.97
CA LEU A 313 -19.98 -9.56 3.17
C LEU A 313 -21.35 -9.21 3.76
N ARG A 314 -22.21 -10.23 3.87
CA ARG A 314 -23.51 -10.12 4.53
C ARG A 314 -23.57 -11.04 5.73
N ILE A 315 -23.78 -10.47 6.89
CA ILE A 315 -24.09 -11.20 8.12
C ILE A 315 -25.60 -11.20 8.33
N ARG A 316 -26.17 -12.37 8.60
CA ARG A 316 -27.60 -12.52 8.90
C ARG A 316 -27.80 -13.39 10.12
N VAL A 317 -28.85 -13.07 10.88
CA VAL A 317 -29.37 -13.89 11.96
C VAL A 317 -30.74 -14.42 11.48
N PRO A 318 -30.81 -15.57 10.79
CA PRO A 318 -32.01 -16.00 10.07
C PRO A 318 -33.21 -16.32 10.98
N ASN A 319 -32.95 -16.69 12.23
CA ASN A 319 -33.99 -17.04 13.22
C ASN A 319 -33.92 -16.09 14.42
N VAL A 320 -34.98 -16.07 15.22
CA VAL A 320 -34.97 -15.38 16.52
C VAL A 320 -33.88 -15.97 17.41
N ALA A 321 -33.04 -15.11 18.00
CA ALA A 321 -32.05 -15.55 18.97
C ALA A 321 -32.75 -16.11 20.21
N THR A 322 -32.25 -17.22 20.75
CA THR A 322 -32.82 -17.80 21.96
C THR A 322 -32.22 -17.13 23.19
N LEU A 323 -33.08 -16.77 24.15
CA LEU A 323 -32.70 -16.23 25.44
C LEU A 323 -33.04 -17.27 26.52
N SER A 324 -32.04 -17.67 27.31
CA SER A 324 -32.21 -18.59 28.43
C SER A 324 -31.69 -17.94 29.71
N CYS A 325 -32.53 -17.82 30.74
CA CYS A 325 -32.15 -17.24 32.02
C CYS A 325 -32.27 -18.29 33.14
N THR A 326 -31.31 -18.30 34.06
CA THR A 326 -31.37 -19.12 35.28
C THR A 326 -32.07 -18.34 36.40
N GLN A 327 -32.49 -19.06 37.45
CA GLN A 327 -33.08 -18.45 38.64
C GLN A 327 -32.12 -17.49 39.37
N LEU A 328 -30.81 -17.66 39.18
CA LEU A 328 -29.77 -16.79 39.74
C LEU A 328 -29.52 -15.52 38.89
N GLY A 329 -30.38 -15.22 37.92
CA GLY A 329 -30.25 -14.01 37.09
C GLY A 329 -29.21 -14.10 35.97
N ARG A 330 -28.61 -15.27 35.74
CA ARG A 330 -27.69 -15.47 34.61
C ARG A 330 -28.47 -15.71 33.34
N CYS A 331 -28.37 -14.79 32.39
CA CYS A 331 -29.04 -14.88 31.09
C CYS A 331 -28.03 -15.08 29.97
N THR A 332 -28.26 -16.09 29.13
CA THR A 332 -27.46 -16.40 27.94
C THR A 332 -28.29 -16.23 26.68
N ILE A 333 -27.80 -15.39 25.77
CA ILE A 333 -28.30 -15.28 24.41
C ILE A 333 -27.52 -16.25 23.53
N THR A 334 -28.22 -17.06 22.72
CA THR A 334 -27.64 -17.87 21.65
C THR A 334 -28.23 -17.45 20.31
N ALA A 335 -27.39 -17.01 19.37
CA ALA A 335 -27.81 -16.65 18.02
C ALA A 335 -27.14 -17.57 17.00
N ARG A 336 -27.93 -18.10 16.04
CA ARG A 336 -27.38 -18.73 14.84
C ARG A 336 -27.05 -17.62 13.85
N ILE A 337 -25.79 -17.44 13.53
CA ILE A 337 -25.31 -16.44 12.58
C ILE A 337 -24.93 -17.15 11.29
N THR A 338 -25.34 -16.57 10.16
CA THR A 338 -24.94 -17.00 8.81
C THR A 338 -24.15 -15.89 8.15
N ASN A 339 -23.13 -16.25 7.36
CA ASN A 339 -22.43 -15.29 6.52
C ASN A 339 -22.59 -15.65 5.04
N ARG A 340 -22.55 -14.63 4.18
CA ARG A 340 -22.37 -14.78 2.74
C ARG A 340 -21.31 -13.80 2.26
N VAL A 341 -20.33 -14.30 1.52
CA VAL A 341 -19.29 -13.51 0.84
C VAL A 341 -19.39 -13.86 -0.64
N LYS A 342 -19.61 -12.87 -1.51
CA LYS A 342 -19.59 -13.11 -2.96
C LYS A 342 -18.15 -13.36 -3.41
N LYS A 343 -17.96 -13.77 -4.66
CA LYS A 343 -16.62 -13.94 -5.22
C LYS A 343 -15.89 -12.58 -5.17
N GLU A 344 -14.94 -12.46 -4.25
CA GLU A 344 -14.10 -11.28 -4.07
C GLU A 344 -12.80 -11.41 -4.87
N PHE A 345 -12.07 -10.30 -5.02
CA PHE A 345 -10.73 -10.27 -5.62
C PHE A 345 -9.75 -11.20 -4.87
N VAL A 346 -9.88 -11.29 -3.54
CA VAL A 346 -9.13 -12.23 -2.69
C VAL A 346 -10.13 -13.12 -1.95
N PRO A 347 -10.02 -14.46 -2.07
CA PRO A 347 -10.97 -15.35 -1.42
C PRO A 347 -10.80 -15.29 0.10
N ALA A 348 -11.83 -14.89 0.83
CA ALA A 348 -11.81 -14.97 2.29
C ALA A 348 -11.50 -16.41 2.75
N THR A 349 -10.68 -16.56 3.80
CA THR A 349 -10.41 -17.87 4.42
C THR A 349 -11.40 -18.16 5.55
N SER A 350 -11.84 -17.11 6.25
CA SER A 350 -12.78 -17.19 7.36
C SER A 350 -13.52 -15.86 7.55
N VAL A 351 -14.57 -15.87 8.38
CA VAL A 351 -15.32 -14.68 8.79
C VAL A 351 -15.33 -14.65 10.31
N GLN A 352 -14.81 -13.57 10.90
CA GLN A 352 -14.99 -13.30 12.32
C GLN A 352 -16.32 -12.58 12.49
N VAL A 353 -17.19 -13.11 13.35
CA VAL A 353 -18.46 -12.48 13.70
C VAL A 353 -18.46 -12.00 15.14
N LEU A 354 -19.19 -10.92 15.37
CA LEU A 354 -19.41 -10.31 16.67
C LEU A 354 -20.92 -10.24 16.93
N LEU A 355 -21.37 -10.93 17.97
CA LEU A 355 -22.71 -10.85 18.51
C LEU A 355 -22.73 -9.84 19.66
N ARG A 356 -23.61 -8.84 19.57
CA ARG A 356 -23.89 -7.90 20.66
C ARG A 356 -25.32 -8.09 21.12
N GLY A 357 -25.49 -8.48 22.38
CA GLY A 357 -26.77 -8.64 23.06
C GLY A 357 -27.10 -7.44 23.93
N PHE A 358 -28.35 -6.99 23.87
CA PHE A 358 -28.92 -5.94 24.73
C PHE A 358 -30.10 -6.55 25.47
N LEU A 359 -29.98 -6.71 26.78
CA LEU A 359 -31.00 -7.32 27.64
C LEU A 359 -31.60 -6.25 28.54
N ASN A 360 -32.93 -6.16 28.55
CA ASN A 360 -33.69 -5.30 29.44
C ASN A 360 -34.48 -6.17 30.42
N GLY A 361 -34.11 -6.10 31.71
CA GLY A 361 -34.77 -6.83 32.80
C GLY A 361 -35.75 -5.96 33.59
N GLY A 362 -36.27 -4.87 33.00
CA GLY A 362 -37.19 -3.94 33.65
C GLY A 362 -36.54 -3.30 34.88
N PRO A 363 -37.06 -3.56 36.11
CA PRO A 363 -36.47 -3.03 37.34
C PRO A 363 -35.04 -3.54 37.62
N LEU A 364 -34.60 -4.64 36.98
CA LEU A 364 -33.22 -5.13 37.09
C LEU A 364 -32.22 -4.32 36.22
N GLY A 365 -32.73 -3.37 35.44
CA GLY A 365 -31.95 -2.50 34.57
C GLY A 365 -31.61 -3.12 33.20
N VAL A 366 -30.65 -2.49 32.52
CA VAL A 366 -30.18 -2.89 31.18
C VAL A 366 -28.77 -3.46 31.27
N LYS A 367 -28.55 -4.63 30.66
CA LYS A 367 -27.23 -5.26 30.54
C LYS A 367 -26.87 -5.46 29.08
N ARG A 368 -25.57 -5.47 28.78
CA ARG A 368 -25.02 -5.73 27.45
C ARG A 368 -24.07 -6.91 27.53
N CYS A 369 -24.10 -7.78 26.54
CA CYS A 369 -23.07 -8.79 26.34
C CYS A 369 -22.52 -8.76 24.93
N THR A 370 -21.28 -9.24 24.81
CA THR A 370 -20.60 -9.44 23.54
C THR A 370 -20.13 -10.88 23.48
N GLY A 371 -20.31 -11.53 22.33
CA GLY A 371 -19.71 -12.82 22.03
C GLY A 371 -19.13 -12.77 20.63
N ASP A 372 -18.06 -13.50 20.38
CA ASP A 372 -17.44 -13.60 19.07
C ASP A 372 -17.40 -15.05 18.59
N GLY A 373 -17.18 -15.23 17.29
CA GLY A 373 -17.01 -16.55 16.71
C GLY A 373 -16.28 -16.48 15.38
N LEU A 374 -15.49 -17.51 15.10
CA LEU A 374 -14.87 -17.70 13.79
C LEU A 374 -15.76 -18.64 12.96
N MET A 375 -16.00 -18.28 11.71
CA MET A 375 -16.85 -19.03 10.78
C MET A 375 -16.09 -19.37 9.50
N VAL A 376 -16.41 -20.52 8.93
CA VAL A 376 -16.09 -20.81 7.53
C VAL A 376 -16.89 -19.85 6.64
N VAL A 377 -16.34 -19.47 5.50
CA VAL A 377 -17.03 -18.63 4.52
C VAL A 377 -18.27 -19.34 3.98
N ASN A 378 -19.36 -18.59 3.79
CA ASN A 378 -20.66 -19.08 3.33
C ASN A 378 -21.29 -20.15 4.25
N SER A 379 -20.97 -20.13 5.55
CA SER A 379 -21.45 -21.10 6.53
C SER A 379 -22.33 -20.47 7.62
N ALA A 380 -22.74 -21.30 8.59
CA ALA A 380 -23.50 -20.90 9.76
C ALA A 380 -22.81 -21.37 11.05
N THR A 381 -22.84 -20.56 12.11
CA THR A 381 -22.33 -20.93 13.44
C THR A 381 -23.28 -20.45 14.53
N ARG A 382 -23.13 -20.98 15.75
CA ARG A 382 -23.83 -20.48 16.93
C ARG A 382 -22.86 -19.63 17.76
N VAL A 383 -23.22 -18.38 18.00
CA VAL A 383 -22.49 -17.49 18.91
C VAL A 383 -23.32 -17.27 20.16
N ARG A 384 -22.67 -17.24 21.32
CA ARG A 384 -23.30 -17.06 22.62
C ARG A 384 -22.70 -15.87 23.34
N CYS A 385 -23.52 -15.14 24.08
CA CYS A 385 -23.05 -14.18 25.08
C CYS A 385 -23.94 -14.25 26.32
N SER A 386 -23.36 -13.97 27.49
CA SER A 386 -24.09 -14.05 28.76
C SER A 386 -23.95 -12.77 29.57
N VAL A 387 -24.96 -12.46 30.37
CA VAL A 387 -24.97 -11.41 31.39
C VAL A 387 -25.50 -11.98 32.70
N GLU A 388 -25.23 -11.29 33.80
CA GLU A 388 -25.77 -11.60 35.11
C GLU A 388 -26.50 -10.38 35.66
N PHE A 389 -27.75 -10.61 36.08
CA PHE A 389 -28.58 -9.64 36.79
C PHE A 389 -28.55 -9.94 38.28
N VAL A 390 -28.55 -8.90 39.10
CA VAL A 390 -28.72 -9.05 40.54
C VAL A 390 -30.21 -9.21 40.81
N VAL A 391 -30.64 -10.42 41.17
CA VAL A 391 -32.04 -10.75 41.41
C VAL A 391 -32.32 -10.71 42.92
N PRO A 392 -33.27 -9.88 43.40
CA PRO A 392 -33.69 -9.88 44.80
C PRO A 392 -34.25 -11.24 45.24
N ALA A 393 -34.05 -11.60 46.52
CA ALA A 393 -34.49 -12.88 47.08
C ALA A 393 -36.03 -13.02 47.24
N GLU A 394 -36.80 -12.00 46.88
CA GLU A 394 -38.24 -11.87 47.12
C GLU A 394 -39.12 -12.84 46.31
N GLY A 395 -38.54 -13.82 45.59
CA GLY A 395 -39.28 -14.81 44.79
C GLY A 395 -40.07 -14.22 43.61
N ARG A 396 -39.82 -12.95 43.25
CA ARG A 396 -40.53 -12.26 42.17
C ARG A 396 -40.04 -12.73 40.80
N ARG A 397 -40.96 -12.83 39.84
CA ARG A 397 -40.64 -13.12 38.44
C ARG A 397 -40.32 -11.82 37.70
N TYR A 398 -39.23 -11.83 36.93
CA TYR A 398 -38.80 -10.70 36.11
C TYR A 398 -38.82 -11.11 34.64
N ASP A 399 -39.54 -10.36 33.81
CA ASP A 399 -39.54 -10.56 32.38
C ASP A 399 -38.31 -9.89 31.75
N ILE A 400 -37.44 -10.70 31.16
CA ILE A 400 -36.22 -10.23 30.52
C ILE A 400 -36.42 -10.30 29.01
N THR A 401 -36.33 -9.15 28.36
CA THR A 401 -36.39 -9.05 26.89
C THR A 401 -34.99 -8.84 26.32
N GLY A 402 -34.72 -9.44 25.17
CA GLY A 402 -33.41 -9.39 24.52
C GLY A 402 -33.50 -8.90 23.08
N ARG A 403 -32.56 -8.06 22.65
CA ARG A 403 -32.29 -7.74 21.26
C ARG A 403 -30.85 -8.08 20.92
N VAL A 404 -30.61 -8.50 19.68
CA VAL A 404 -29.28 -8.85 19.20
C VAL A 404 -28.92 -8.06 17.97
N LEU A 405 -27.64 -7.71 17.87
CA LEU A 405 -27.02 -7.19 16.66
C LEU A 405 -25.84 -8.11 16.34
N ALA A 406 -25.73 -8.52 15.08
CA ALA A 406 -24.59 -9.29 14.60
C ALA A 406 -23.85 -8.47 13.55
N SER A 407 -22.54 -8.33 13.72
CA SER A 407 -21.64 -7.78 12.72
C SER A 407 -20.51 -8.78 12.47
N GLY A 408 -19.65 -8.48 11.49
CA GLY A 408 -18.51 -9.34 11.21
C GLY A 408 -17.65 -8.77 10.09
N PHE A 409 -16.47 -9.35 9.95
CA PHE A 409 -15.51 -9.01 8.92
C PHE A 409 -14.85 -10.28 8.38
N ALA A 410 -14.51 -10.25 7.09
CA ALA A 410 -13.79 -11.35 6.46
C ALA A 410 -12.31 -11.28 6.84
N ARG A 411 -11.66 -12.44 6.87
CA ARG A 411 -10.22 -12.59 7.10
C ARG A 411 -9.57 -13.24 5.90
N TRP A 412 -8.35 -12.82 5.64
CA TRP A 412 -7.44 -13.45 4.69
C TRP A 412 -6.24 -13.97 5.48
N ASP A 413 -6.04 -15.30 5.46
CA ASP A 413 -4.95 -15.97 6.16
C ASP A 413 -3.98 -16.58 5.15
N PRO A 414 -3.10 -15.76 4.55
CA PRO A 414 -2.08 -16.25 3.63
C PRO A 414 -1.03 -17.05 4.40
N ASN A 415 -0.54 -18.13 3.80
CA ASN A 415 0.55 -18.91 4.37
C ASN A 415 1.78 -18.01 4.65
N PRO A 416 2.21 -17.84 5.92
CA PRO A 416 3.32 -16.96 6.28
C PRO A 416 4.63 -17.31 5.55
N ARG A 417 4.88 -18.59 5.29
CA ARG A 417 6.07 -19.05 4.55
C ARG A 417 6.02 -18.62 3.07
N SER A 418 4.82 -18.54 2.49
CA SER A 418 4.65 -18.02 1.13
C SER A 418 5.02 -16.55 1.06
N ILE A 419 4.49 -15.74 2.00
CA ILE A 419 4.81 -14.31 2.10
C ILE A 419 6.32 -14.10 2.27
N SER A 420 6.97 -14.81 3.22
CA SER A 420 8.42 -14.69 3.43
C SER A 420 9.23 -15.01 2.17
N ARG A 421 8.89 -16.10 1.47
CA ARG A 421 9.60 -16.48 0.24
C ARG A 421 9.45 -15.43 -0.85
N GLN A 422 8.27 -14.82 -0.97
CA GLN A 422 8.01 -13.78 -1.96
C GLN A 422 8.74 -12.47 -1.63
N ILE A 423 8.71 -12.02 -0.37
CA ILE A 423 9.49 -10.85 0.09
C ILE A 423 10.97 -11.09 -0.18
N GLY A 424 11.49 -12.26 0.23
CA GLY A 424 12.87 -12.64 0.02
C GLY A 424 13.26 -12.63 -1.46
N ARG A 425 12.45 -13.26 -2.32
CA ARG A 425 12.68 -13.29 -3.77
C ARG A 425 12.76 -11.89 -4.37
N HIS A 426 11.76 -11.05 -4.11
CA HIS A 426 11.72 -9.69 -4.68
C HIS A 426 12.88 -8.83 -4.19
N ALA A 427 13.25 -8.93 -2.92
CA ALA A 427 14.39 -8.18 -2.39
C ALA A 427 15.71 -8.66 -3.01
N THR A 428 15.93 -9.98 -3.12
CA THR A 428 17.12 -10.55 -3.75
C THR A 428 17.22 -10.16 -5.23
N GLU A 429 16.14 -10.28 -6.00
CA GLU A 429 16.10 -9.87 -7.41
C GLU A 429 16.41 -8.39 -7.60
N THR A 430 15.90 -7.53 -6.71
CA THR A 430 16.13 -6.09 -6.77
C THR A 430 17.57 -5.74 -6.39
N LEU A 431 18.11 -6.36 -5.34
CA LEU A 431 19.50 -6.16 -4.92
C LEU A 431 20.50 -6.64 -5.96
N GLN A 432 20.24 -7.80 -6.59
CA GLN A 432 21.09 -8.30 -7.67
C GLN A 432 21.07 -7.32 -8.86
N ALA A 433 19.88 -6.90 -9.28
CA ALA A 433 19.76 -5.97 -10.40
C ALA A 433 20.33 -4.57 -10.12
N LEU A 434 20.42 -4.14 -8.85
CA LEU A 434 21.14 -2.92 -8.45
C LEU A 434 22.65 -3.10 -8.44
N ALA A 435 23.16 -4.31 -8.19
CA ALA A 435 24.59 -4.61 -8.21
C ALA A 435 25.14 -4.77 -9.64
N ASP A 436 24.27 -5.11 -10.59
CA ASP A 436 24.63 -5.25 -12.01
C ASP A 436 24.65 -3.91 -12.78
N GLN A 437 24.24 -2.80 -12.14
CA GLN A 437 24.25 -1.42 -12.68
C GLN A 437 25.54 -0.70 -12.29
#